data_AF-W4G5Q3-F1
#
_entry.id   AF-W4G5Q3-F1
#
_cell.length_a   1.000
_cell.length_b   1.000
_cell.length_c   1.000
_cell.angle_alpha   90.00
_cell.angle_beta   90.00
_cell.angle_gamma   90.00
#
_symmetry.space_group_name_H-M   'P 1'
#
loop_
_entity.id
_entity.type
_entity.pdbx_description
1 polymer ?
#
loop_
_entity_poly.entity_id
_entity_poly.type
_entity_poly.pdbx_seq_one_letter_code
_entity_poly.pdbx_strand_id
1 'polypeptide(L)'
;MYRCPQPLHHHVTAIRGNLSNVLGQVSLPFTMILSRWFLQTQYKRAHVVGAIMVLYGAFVCMIPIFRGDVALNSPDPSVLWILLYVVSCIPSAGANVYKEIGLKDVDLDIWYANAWISFYQVGWGLLTVWTIRLPAFSDPTVAWHDFPSYVESAHNCFFGTPTTFNGVTSTCGGDIFTTYIQYIVFNIVFNVLMMFVFKEGSSVLFVISSAVCLPLTDILYMVPALAGPLAAQKFTIFDGFALFIIILGMVVYHSEKEEQGVGKDRVLKSPLYASPSVRRLKANIQTRRKKATSTRVVSCGYGAVATEDAV
;
A
#
# COMPACT_ATOMS: atom_id res chain seq x y z
N MET A 1 -7.03 13.58 35.36
CA MET A 1 -5.88 13.09 36.15
C MET A 1 -5.99 11.58 36.29
N TYR A 2 -5.50 10.81 35.33
CA TYR A 2 -5.03 9.44 35.54
C TYR A 2 -3.87 9.23 34.56
N ARG A 3 -2.69 9.54 35.10
CA ARG A 3 -1.38 9.19 34.57
C ARG A 3 -1.34 7.66 34.56
N CYS A 4 -1.28 7.03 33.40
CA CYS A 4 -1.03 5.59 33.32
C CYS A 4 0.38 5.33 33.85
N PRO A 5 0.57 4.64 35.00
CA PRO A 5 1.88 4.29 35.48
C PRO A 5 2.19 2.89 34.94
N GLN A 6 2.85 2.80 33.80
CA GLN A 6 3.45 1.52 33.39
C GLN A 6 4.93 1.51 33.75
N PRO A 7 5.36 0.56 34.61
CA PRO A 7 6.76 0.38 34.91
C PRO A 7 7.47 -0.27 33.72
N LEU A 8 8.69 0.22 33.52
CA LEU A 8 9.79 -0.31 32.73
C LEU A 8 9.84 -1.86 32.77
N HIS A 9 9.70 -2.53 31.62
CA HIS A 9 10.53 -3.65 31.15
C HIS A 9 9.88 -4.37 29.95
N HIS A 10 10.70 -4.63 28.91
CA HIS A 10 10.51 -5.50 27.74
C HIS A 10 10.00 -4.90 26.40
N HIS A 11 10.97 -4.57 25.54
CA HIS A 11 11.01 -4.66 24.08
C HIS A 11 9.68 -4.80 23.29
N VAL A 12 8.83 -3.78 23.31
CA VAL A 12 7.79 -3.61 22.29
C VAL A 12 8.43 -2.96 21.06
N THR A 13 8.40 -3.66 19.93
CA THR A 13 9.07 -3.25 18.69
C THR A 13 8.19 -2.29 17.91
N ALA A 14 7.97 -1.11 18.47
CA ALA A 14 7.18 -0.06 17.84
C ALA A 14 8.13 0.94 17.17
N ILE A 15 8.40 0.74 15.87
CA ILE A 15 8.84 1.86 15.03
C ILE A 15 7.73 2.91 15.13
N ARG A 16 8.03 4.10 15.68
CA ARG A 16 7.07 5.22 15.81
C ARG A 16 6.33 5.41 14.49
N GLY A 17 5.00 5.62 14.51
CA GLY A 17 4.20 5.81 13.29
C GLY A 17 4.80 6.84 12.32
N ASN A 18 5.31 7.96 12.84
CA ASN A 18 5.97 8.98 12.01
C ASN A 18 7.32 8.52 11.44
N LEU A 19 8.10 7.73 12.19
CA LEU A 19 9.35 7.13 11.71
C LEU A 19 9.06 6.07 10.64
N SER A 20 8.02 5.25 10.82
CA SER A 20 7.56 4.28 9.82
C SER A 20 7.18 4.97 8.51
N ASN A 21 6.48 6.11 8.60
CA ASN A 21 6.07 6.88 7.43
C ASN A 21 7.27 7.34 6.59
N VAL A 22 8.35 7.77 7.23
CA VAL A 22 9.56 8.22 6.52
C VAL A 22 10.46 7.09 6.08
N LEU A 23 10.60 6.02 6.87
CA LEU A 23 11.23 4.81 6.34
C LEU A 23 10.45 4.30 5.11
N GLY A 24 9.13 4.54 5.05
CA GLY A 24 8.31 4.31 3.85
C GLY A 24 8.77 5.09 2.63
N GLN A 25 9.34 6.30 2.80
CA GLN A 25 9.88 7.11 1.69
C GLN A 25 11.17 6.54 1.11
N VAL A 26 11.87 5.68 1.87
CA VAL A 26 13.01 4.90 1.34
C VAL A 26 12.55 3.89 0.28
N SER A 27 11.24 3.58 0.18
CA SER A 27 10.71 2.76 -0.91
C SER A 27 10.81 3.43 -2.29
N LEU A 28 10.95 4.76 -2.36
CA LEU A 28 11.06 5.52 -3.62
C LEU A 28 12.28 5.11 -4.46
N PRO A 29 13.52 5.13 -3.95
CA PRO A 29 14.68 4.68 -4.73
C PRO A 29 14.59 3.20 -5.10
N PHE A 30 14.08 2.33 -4.21
CA PHE A 30 13.87 0.92 -4.56
C PHE A 30 12.87 0.75 -5.71
N THR A 31 11.78 1.52 -5.71
CA THR A 31 10.78 1.51 -6.78
C THR A 31 11.37 2.01 -8.09
N MET A 32 12.20 3.06 -8.07
CA MET A 32 12.89 3.54 -9.27
C MET A 32 13.84 2.50 -9.85
N ILE A 33 14.65 1.85 -9.02
CA ILE A 33 15.60 0.82 -9.43
C ILE A 33 14.87 -0.40 -10.00
N LEU A 34 13.85 -0.90 -9.29
CA LEU A 34 13.07 -2.06 -9.75
C LEU A 34 12.29 -1.75 -11.02
N SER A 35 11.71 -0.56 -11.14
CA SER A 35 11.05 -0.13 -12.38
C SER A 35 12.05 -0.04 -13.53
N ARG A 36 13.28 0.48 -13.31
CA ARG A 36 14.33 0.46 -14.35
C ARG A 36 14.67 -0.97 -14.78
N TRP A 37 14.75 -1.90 -13.83
CA TRP A 37 15.12 -3.27 -14.14
C TRP A 37 14.00 -4.05 -14.83
N PHE A 38 12.78 -4.02 -14.30
CA PHE A 38 11.63 -4.79 -14.77
C PHE A 38 10.86 -4.13 -15.93
N LEU A 39 10.68 -2.81 -15.89
CA LEU A 39 9.91 -2.05 -16.88
C LEU A 39 10.79 -1.39 -17.95
N GLN A 40 12.10 -1.38 -17.76
CA GLN A 40 13.07 -0.71 -18.63
C GLN A 40 12.73 0.79 -18.83
N THR A 41 12.21 1.44 -17.78
CA THR A 41 11.92 2.87 -17.76
C THR A 41 13.19 3.69 -17.92
N GLN A 42 13.20 4.60 -18.89
CA GLN A 42 14.30 5.56 -19.08
C GLN A 42 14.01 6.82 -18.27
N TYR A 43 14.77 7.01 -17.20
CA TYR A 43 14.69 8.23 -16.40
C TYR A 43 15.62 9.31 -16.95
N LYS A 44 15.04 10.43 -17.34
CA LYS A 44 15.74 11.68 -17.63
C LYS A 44 16.16 12.38 -16.33
N ARG A 45 16.96 13.45 -16.49
CA ARG A 45 17.51 14.22 -15.35
C ARG A 45 16.40 14.84 -14.49
N ALA A 46 15.30 15.28 -15.08
CA ALA A 46 14.18 15.87 -14.34
C ALA A 46 13.58 14.88 -13.32
N HIS A 47 13.40 13.62 -13.70
CA HIS A 47 12.89 12.58 -12.80
C HIS A 47 13.81 12.33 -11.60
N VAL A 48 15.13 12.28 -11.82
CA VAL A 48 16.10 12.09 -10.75
C VAL A 48 16.15 13.30 -9.82
N VAL A 49 16.09 14.52 -10.35
CA VAL A 49 16.04 15.73 -9.54
C VAL A 49 14.75 15.77 -8.71
N GLY A 50 13.60 15.51 -9.32
CA GLY A 50 12.31 15.45 -8.61
C GLY A 50 12.30 14.38 -7.50
N ALA A 51 12.88 13.21 -7.77
CA ALA A 51 13.06 12.14 -6.79
C ALA A 51 13.84 12.59 -5.55
N ILE A 52 14.99 13.22 -5.78
CA ILE A 52 15.89 13.70 -4.73
C ILE A 52 15.20 14.80 -3.91
N MET A 53 14.46 15.69 -4.55
CA MET A 53 13.71 16.75 -3.87
C MET A 53 12.63 16.17 -2.96
N VAL A 54 11.84 15.20 -3.44
CA VAL A 54 10.80 14.54 -2.64
C VAL A 54 11.41 13.81 -1.44
N LEU A 55 12.49 13.06 -1.68
CA LEU A 55 13.20 12.35 -0.61
C LEU A 55 13.79 13.32 0.41
N TYR A 56 14.36 14.44 -0.04
CA TYR A 56 14.88 15.49 0.85
C TYR A 56 13.76 16.11 1.69
N GLY A 57 12.62 16.48 1.08
CA GLY A 57 11.47 17.03 1.80
C GLY A 57 10.95 16.05 2.86
N ALA A 58 10.86 14.76 2.54
CA ALA A 58 10.48 13.72 3.50
C ALA A 58 11.43 13.64 4.71
N PHE A 59 12.74 13.75 4.49
CA PHE A 59 13.71 13.79 5.59
C PHE A 59 13.61 15.07 6.42
N VAL A 60 13.31 16.21 5.79
CA VAL A 60 13.14 17.49 6.50
C VAL A 60 11.93 17.47 7.45
N CYS A 61 10.82 16.81 7.08
CA CYS A 61 9.68 16.55 7.97
C CYS A 61 10.06 15.80 9.26
N MET A 62 11.21 15.11 9.32
CA MET A 62 11.66 14.39 10.53
C MET A 62 12.45 15.25 11.51
N ILE A 63 12.92 16.43 11.11
CA ILE A 63 13.74 17.29 11.98
C ILE A 63 13.06 17.58 13.33
N PRO A 64 11.75 17.92 13.40
CA PRO A 64 11.06 18.11 14.68
C PRO A 64 11.06 16.86 15.57
N ILE A 65 11.01 15.67 14.97
CA ILE A 65 10.98 14.39 15.68
C ILE A 65 12.34 14.08 16.30
N PHE A 66 13.43 14.34 15.55
CA PHE A 66 14.79 14.15 16.05
C PHE A 66 15.18 15.18 17.11
N ARG A 67 14.55 16.35 17.13
CA ARG A 67 14.77 17.40 18.14
C ARG A 67 14.12 17.11 19.50
N GLY A 68 13.34 16.04 19.62
CA GLY A 68 12.85 15.55 20.91
C GLY A 68 11.60 16.23 21.43
N ASP A 69 10.89 17.04 20.62
CA ASP A 69 9.66 17.73 21.04
C ASP A 69 8.48 16.79 21.36
N VAL A 70 8.64 15.47 21.15
CA VAL A 70 7.73 14.41 21.62
C VAL A 70 8.49 13.13 22.02
N ALA A 71 9.28 13.20 23.09
CA ALA A 71 9.89 12.02 23.73
C ALA A 71 9.11 11.61 24.99
N LEU A 72 8.10 10.74 24.84
CA LEU A 72 7.55 9.96 25.95
C LEU A 72 7.50 8.48 25.58
N ASN A 73 8.35 7.70 26.26
CA ASN A 73 8.35 6.25 26.46
C ASN A 73 8.32 5.32 25.23
N SER A 74 9.51 4.98 24.72
CA SER A 74 9.90 3.57 24.45
C SER A 74 11.38 3.45 24.02
N PRO A 75 12.01 2.27 24.20
CA PRO A 75 13.46 2.07 24.13
C PRO A 75 14.01 2.21 22.71
N ASP A 76 15.33 2.43 22.62
CA ASP A 76 16.10 2.61 21.38
C ASP A 76 15.68 1.61 20.29
N PRO A 77 15.35 2.07 19.07
CA PRO A 77 15.05 1.18 17.97
C PRO A 77 16.32 0.40 17.64
N SER A 78 16.32 -0.91 17.89
CA SER A 78 17.48 -1.72 17.55
C SER A 78 17.72 -1.63 16.04
N VAL A 79 18.98 -1.45 15.64
CA VAL A 79 19.41 -1.33 14.23
C VAL A 79 18.83 -2.47 13.38
N LEU A 80 18.66 -3.64 13.98
CA LEU A 80 18.04 -4.81 13.36
C LEU A 80 16.60 -4.54 12.85
N TRP A 81 15.76 -3.85 13.61
CA TRP A 81 14.37 -3.55 13.20
C TRP A 81 14.30 -2.53 12.07
N ILE A 82 15.21 -1.55 12.09
CA ILE A 82 15.34 -0.57 11.01
C ILE A 82 15.79 -1.28 9.73
N LEU A 83 16.80 -2.15 9.80
CA LEU A 83 17.24 -2.95 8.67
C LEU A 83 16.14 -3.85 8.13
N LEU A 84 15.38 -4.51 9.01
CA LEU A 84 14.25 -5.35 8.61
C LEU A 84 13.18 -4.54 7.86
N TYR A 85 12.91 -3.30 8.29
CA TYR A 85 12.00 -2.40 7.58
C TYR A 85 12.56 -1.98 6.21
N VAL A 86 13.85 -1.62 6.13
CA VAL A 86 14.48 -1.28 4.84
C VAL A 86 14.42 -2.48 3.87
N VAL A 87 14.63 -3.70 4.38
CA VAL A 87 14.49 -4.92 3.59
C VAL A 87 13.03 -5.13 3.15
N SER A 88 12.03 -4.79 3.98
CA SER A 88 10.61 -4.89 3.62
C SER A 88 10.18 -3.87 2.55
N CYS A 89 10.93 -2.77 2.37
CA CYS A 89 10.71 -1.85 1.25
C CYS A 89 10.94 -2.50 -0.12
N ILE A 90 11.81 -3.51 -0.22
CA ILE A 90 12.10 -4.21 -1.48
C ILE A 90 10.87 -4.97 -2.02
N PRO A 91 10.24 -5.91 -1.27
CA PRO A 91 9.04 -6.57 -1.74
C PRO A 91 7.86 -5.61 -1.90
N SER A 92 7.76 -4.55 -1.09
CA SER A 92 6.75 -3.49 -1.26
C SER A 92 6.90 -2.76 -2.61
N ALA A 93 8.11 -2.30 -2.92
CA ALA A 93 8.42 -1.68 -4.21
C ALA A 93 8.21 -2.66 -5.39
N GLY A 94 8.60 -3.92 -5.21
CA GLY A 94 8.34 -4.99 -6.18
C GLY A 94 6.86 -5.23 -6.43
N ALA A 95 6.02 -5.19 -5.39
CA ALA A 95 4.57 -5.32 -5.53
C ALA A 95 3.96 -4.14 -6.31
N ASN A 96 4.43 -2.91 -6.09
CA ASN A 96 3.96 -1.74 -6.85
C ASN A 96 4.32 -1.85 -8.33
N VAL A 97 5.56 -2.22 -8.63
CA VAL A 97 6.06 -2.48 -9.98
C VAL A 97 5.29 -3.62 -10.66
N TYR A 98 4.99 -4.70 -9.92
CA TYR A 98 4.23 -5.83 -10.43
C TYR A 98 2.78 -5.46 -10.77
N LYS A 99 2.13 -4.65 -9.92
CA LYS A 99 0.79 -4.12 -10.19
C LYS A 99 0.76 -3.26 -11.45
N GLU A 100 1.77 -2.41 -11.65
CA GLU A 100 1.90 -1.62 -12.88
C GLU A 100 2.00 -2.51 -14.14
N ILE A 101 2.86 -3.54 -14.12
CA ILE A 101 3.00 -4.49 -15.25
C ILE A 101 1.67 -5.20 -15.53
N GLY A 102 1.01 -5.70 -14.49
CA GLY A 102 -0.28 -6.39 -14.64
C GLY A 102 -1.35 -5.49 -15.28
N LEU A 103 -1.46 -4.25 -14.81
CA LEU A 103 -2.48 -3.32 -15.29
C LEU A 103 -2.19 -2.78 -16.70
N LYS A 104 -0.92 -2.52 -17.04
CA LYS A 104 -0.55 -1.90 -18.33
C LYS A 104 -0.19 -2.88 -19.45
N ASP A 105 0.50 -3.98 -19.14
CA ASP A 105 1.01 -4.89 -20.18
C ASP A 105 0.07 -6.09 -20.43
N VAL A 106 -0.76 -6.44 -19.44
CA VAL A 106 -1.74 -7.53 -19.54
C VAL A 106 -3.17 -6.99 -19.69
N ASP A 107 -3.38 -5.68 -19.52
CA ASP A 107 -4.69 -5.02 -19.48
C ASP A 107 -5.63 -5.70 -18.47
N LEU A 108 -5.13 -5.98 -17.26
CA LEU A 108 -5.94 -6.53 -16.18
C LEU A 108 -7.02 -5.53 -15.75
N ASP A 109 -8.23 -6.04 -15.53
CA ASP A 109 -9.30 -5.26 -14.94
C ASP A 109 -9.00 -4.91 -13.48
N ILE A 110 -9.29 -3.67 -13.09
CA ILE A 110 -8.98 -3.12 -11.76
C ILE A 110 -9.74 -3.87 -10.67
N TRP A 111 -11.03 -4.18 -10.90
CA TRP A 111 -11.86 -4.88 -9.92
C TRP A 111 -11.43 -6.33 -9.76
N TYR A 112 -11.12 -7.00 -10.87
CA TYR A 112 -10.57 -8.36 -10.84
C TYR A 112 -9.24 -8.44 -10.09
N ALA A 113 -8.32 -7.51 -10.36
CA ALA A 113 -7.03 -7.46 -9.68
C ALA A 113 -7.20 -7.19 -8.18
N ASN A 114 -8.04 -6.23 -7.81
CA ASN A 114 -8.27 -5.88 -6.41
C ASN A 114 -8.94 -7.04 -5.64
N ALA A 115 -9.93 -7.72 -6.22
CA ALA A 115 -10.59 -8.87 -5.61
C ALA A 115 -9.62 -10.02 -5.31
N TRP A 116 -8.72 -10.34 -6.25
CA TRP A 116 -7.70 -11.37 -6.03
C TRP A 116 -6.65 -10.97 -5.00
N ILE A 117 -6.23 -9.71 -4.99
CA ILE A 117 -5.30 -9.20 -3.97
C ILE A 117 -5.95 -9.30 -2.58
N SER A 118 -7.20 -8.86 -2.43
CA SER A 118 -7.93 -8.98 -1.16
C SER A 118 -8.08 -10.44 -0.72
N PHE A 119 -8.39 -11.35 -1.65
CA PHE A 119 -8.49 -12.79 -1.36
C PHE A 119 -7.17 -13.35 -0.81
N TYR A 120 -6.05 -13.08 -1.48
CA TYR A 120 -4.74 -13.52 -0.99
C TYR A 120 -4.31 -12.80 0.29
N GLN A 121 -4.68 -11.53 0.48
CA GLN A 121 -4.39 -10.77 1.69
C GLN A 121 -5.09 -11.37 2.92
N VAL A 122 -6.34 -11.83 2.79
CA VAL A 122 -7.03 -12.57 3.85
C VAL A 122 -6.30 -13.89 4.14
N GLY A 123 -5.91 -14.63 3.11
CA GLY A 123 -5.16 -15.89 3.26
C GLY A 123 -3.83 -15.70 3.99
N TRP A 124 -3.03 -14.72 3.57
CA TRP A 124 -1.77 -14.37 4.24
C TRP A 124 -2.00 -13.81 5.65
N GLY A 125 -3.05 -13.01 5.86
CA GLY A 125 -3.44 -12.51 7.17
C GLY A 125 -3.71 -13.64 8.16
N LEU A 126 -4.50 -14.65 7.75
CA LEU A 126 -4.76 -15.85 8.54
C LEU A 126 -3.48 -16.66 8.79
N LEU A 127 -2.62 -16.78 7.78
CA LEU A 127 -1.33 -17.46 7.93
C LEU A 127 -0.40 -16.75 8.92
N THR A 128 -0.52 -15.42 9.08
CA THR A 128 0.28 -14.65 10.05
C THR A 128 -0.29 -14.60 11.46
N VAL A 129 -1.47 -15.19 11.74
CA VAL A 129 -2.10 -15.14 13.08
C VAL A 129 -1.21 -15.70 14.20
N TRP A 130 -0.29 -16.63 13.89
CA TRP A 130 0.64 -17.16 14.90
C TRP A 130 1.57 -16.11 15.50
N THR A 131 1.76 -14.95 14.85
CA THR A 131 2.63 -13.86 15.36
C THR A 131 2.09 -13.22 16.63
N ILE A 132 0.81 -13.42 16.98
CA ILE A 132 0.19 -12.93 18.23
C ILE A 132 0.89 -13.52 19.48
N ARG A 133 1.61 -14.65 19.34
CA ARG A 133 2.40 -15.24 20.43
C ARG A 133 3.69 -14.49 20.73
N LEU A 134 4.17 -13.68 19.80
CA LEU A 134 5.45 -13.00 19.93
C LEU A 134 5.25 -11.70 20.73
N PRO A 135 5.98 -11.51 21.85
CA PRO A 135 5.87 -10.29 22.67
C PRO A 135 6.29 -9.03 21.92
N ALA A 136 7.03 -9.18 20.81
CA ALA A 136 7.36 -8.09 19.91
C ALA A 136 6.12 -7.51 19.18
N PHE A 137 5.11 -8.35 18.89
CA PHE A 137 3.97 -7.99 18.04
C PHE A 137 2.63 -7.88 18.78
N SER A 138 2.50 -8.44 19.99
CA SER A 138 1.28 -8.37 20.79
C SER A 138 1.60 -8.15 22.27
N ASP A 139 0.93 -7.16 22.86
CA ASP A 139 0.95 -6.90 24.30
C ASP A 139 -0.50 -6.76 24.80
N PRO A 140 -1.02 -7.68 25.64
CA PRO A 140 -0.39 -8.89 26.19
C PRO A 140 -0.22 -10.02 25.17
N THR A 141 0.72 -10.93 25.41
CA THR A 141 0.86 -12.16 24.61
C THR A 141 -0.28 -13.14 24.94
N VAL A 142 -0.92 -13.67 23.91
CA VAL A 142 -2.08 -14.57 24.07
C VAL A 142 -1.62 -16.02 24.00
N ALA A 143 -2.03 -16.86 24.95
CA ALA A 143 -1.79 -18.29 24.86
C ALA A 143 -2.69 -18.95 23.80
N TRP A 144 -2.24 -20.03 23.13
CA TRP A 144 -3.07 -20.72 22.13
C TRP A 144 -4.39 -21.23 22.72
N HIS A 145 -4.36 -21.65 23.99
CA HIS A 145 -5.54 -22.07 24.73
C HIS A 145 -6.52 -20.92 24.98
N ASP A 146 -6.01 -19.71 25.18
CA ASP A 146 -6.79 -18.51 25.47
C ASP A 146 -7.12 -17.72 24.20
N PHE A 147 -6.77 -18.24 23.02
CA PHE A 147 -7.07 -17.60 21.76
C PHE A 147 -8.58 -17.51 21.49
N PRO A 148 -9.40 -18.55 21.72
CA PRO A 148 -10.85 -18.44 21.53
C PRO A 148 -11.50 -17.41 22.46
N SER A 149 -11.11 -17.39 23.73
CA SER A 149 -11.62 -16.41 24.71
C SER A 149 -11.13 -15.00 24.42
N TYR A 150 -9.92 -14.85 23.89
CA TYR A 150 -9.42 -13.58 23.36
C TYR A 150 -10.24 -13.09 22.17
N VAL A 151 -10.56 -13.95 21.20
CA VAL A 151 -11.37 -13.57 20.03
C VAL A 151 -12.78 -13.17 20.43
N GLU A 152 -13.40 -13.91 21.35
CA GLU A 152 -14.72 -13.57 21.90
C GLU A 152 -14.69 -12.22 22.64
N SER A 153 -13.69 -12.01 23.50
CA SER A 153 -13.51 -10.74 24.22
C SER A 153 -13.24 -9.59 23.25
N ALA A 154 -12.44 -9.80 22.21
CA ALA A 154 -12.16 -8.81 21.18
C ALA A 154 -13.42 -8.48 20.36
N HIS A 155 -14.25 -9.48 20.03
CA HIS A 155 -15.52 -9.28 19.34
C HIS A 155 -16.50 -8.46 20.19
N ASN A 156 -16.64 -8.82 21.46
CA ASN A 156 -17.47 -8.12 22.43
C ASN A 156 -17.00 -6.66 22.61
N CYS A 157 -15.68 -6.45 22.71
CA CYS A 157 -15.08 -5.13 22.75
C CYS A 157 -15.33 -4.33 21.46
N PHE A 158 -15.23 -4.98 20.31
CA PHE A 158 -15.44 -4.35 19.01
C PHE A 158 -16.86 -3.77 18.85
N PHE A 159 -17.86 -4.42 19.46
CA PHE A 159 -19.25 -3.94 19.52
C PHE A 159 -19.55 -3.03 20.74
N GLY A 160 -18.53 -2.62 21.50
CA GLY A 160 -18.67 -1.64 22.57
C GLY A 160 -19.14 -2.20 23.91
N THR A 161 -19.03 -3.52 24.12
CA THR A 161 -19.23 -4.09 25.45
C THR A 161 -17.91 -4.09 26.23
N PRO A 162 -17.89 -3.67 27.50
CA PRO A 162 -16.66 -3.65 28.29
C PRO A 162 -16.18 -5.09 28.55
N THR A 163 -14.91 -5.36 28.32
CA THR A 163 -14.31 -6.69 28.49
C THR A 163 -13.07 -6.65 29.35
N THR A 164 -12.89 -7.68 30.16
CA THR A 164 -11.68 -7.91 30.98
C THR A 164 -10.91 -9.09 30.40
N PHE A 165 -9.66 -8.88 30.04
CA PHE A 165 -8.77 -9.95 29.57
C PHE A 165 -7.45 -9.89 30.35
N ASN A 166 -7.05 -11.00 30.97
CA ASN A 166 -5.84 -11.10 31.80
C ASN A 166 -5.68 -9.97 32.84
N GLY A 167 -6.77 -9.56 33.49
CA GLY A 167 -6.77 -8.53 34.53
C GLY A 167 -6.73 -7.08 34.02
N VAL A 168 -6.73 -6.86 32.70
CA VAL A 168 -6.85 -5.53 32.09
C VAL A 168 -8.29 -5.30 31.66
N THR A 169 -8.94 -4.29 32.24
CA THR A 169 -10.29 -3.86 31.89
C THR A 169 -10.23 -2.82 30.77
N SER A 170 -10.71 -3.18 29.59
CA SER A 170 -10.85 -2.25 28.47
C SER A 170 -12.28 -1.70 28.44
N THR A 171 -12.42 -0.39 28.66
CA THR A 171 -13.68 0.33 28.45
C THR A 171 -13.88 0.49 26.94
N CYS A 172 -14.37 -0.57 26.31
CA CYS A 172 -14.62 -0.59 24.88
C CYS A 172 -15.80 0.33 24.58
N GLY A 173 -15.53 1.52 24.05
CA GLY A 173 -16.57 2.48 23.67
C GLY A 173 -17.32 1.99 22.43
N GLY A 174 -18.62 2.29 22.34
CA GLY A 174 -19.47 1.93 21.19
C GLY A 174 -19.00 2.51 19.84
N ASP A 175 -18.13 3.52 19.86
CA ASP A 175 -17.64 4.21 18.66
C ASP A 175 -16.56 3.43 17.87
N ILE A 176 -16.05 2.32 18.42
CA ILE A 176 -15.01 1.50 17.79
C ILE A 176 -15.51 0.92 16.46
N PHE A 177 -16.71 0.34 16.44
CA PHE A 177 -17.31 -0.22 15.23
C PHE A 177 -17.46 0.83 14.13
N THR A 178 -18.00 2.00 14.49
CA THR A 178 -18.22 3.12 13.56
C THR A 178 -16.90 3.61 12.96
N THR A 179 -15.88 3.79 13.80
CA THR A 179 -14.54 4.21 13.37
C THR A 179 -13.90 3.17 12.45
N TYR A 180 -14.09 1.88 12.74
CA TYR A 180 -13.58 0.81 11.91
C TYR A 180 -14.25 0.75 10.53
N ILE A 181 -15.59 0.88 10.46
CA ILE A 181 -16.30 0.91 9.18
C ILE A 181 -15.86 2.11 8.35
N GLN A 182 -15.70 3.29 8.97
CA GLN A 182 -15.17 4.46 8.29
C GLN A 182 -13.77 4.19 7.72
N TYR A 183 -12.87 3.62 8.52
CA TYR A 183 -11.53 3.22 8.06
C TYR A 183 -11.58 2.27 6.86
N ILE A 184 -12.44 1.24 6.89
CA ILE A 184 -12.60 0.28 5.79
C ILE A 184 -13.04 0.97 4.50
N VAL A 185 -14.02 1.87 4.57
CA VAL A 185 -14.50 2.61 3.39
C VAL A 185 -13.36 3.44 2.78
N PHE A 186 -12.63 4.21 3.58
CA PHE A 186 -11.48 4.99 3.08
C PHE A 186 -10.37 4.09 2.54
N ASN A 187 -10.11 2.95 3.17
CA ASN A 187 -9.09 2.00 2.72
C ASN A 187 -9.45 1.36 1.36
N ILE A 188 -10.72 1.02 1.14
CA ILE A 188 -11.19 0.53 -0.16
C ILE A 188 -11.02 1.60 -1.24
N VAL A 189 -11.45 2.84 -0.96
CA VAL A 189 -11.29 3.96 -1.89
C VAL A 189 -9.81 4.17 -2.22
N PHE A 190 -8.93 4.17 -1.20
CA PHE A 190 -7.50 4.31 -1.40
C PHE A 190 -6.91 3.21 -2.28
N ASN A 191 -7.23 1.93 -2.03
CA ASN A 191 -6.73 0.82 -2.83
C ASN A 191 -7.23 0.86 -4.29
N VAL A 192 -8.48 1.29 -4.51
CA VAL A 192 -9.03 1.47 -5.86
C VAL A 192 -8.32 2.61 -6.59
N LEU A 193 -8.17 3.78 -5.94
CA LEU A 193 -7.47 4.93 -6.52
C LEU A 193 -6.00 4.60 -6.83
N MET A 194 -5.32 3.85 -5.95
CA MET A 194 -3.97 3.36 -6.19
C MET A 194 -3.87 2.56 -7.50
N MET A 195 -4.84 1.69 -7.80
CA MET A 195 -4.86 0.93 -9.06
C MET A 195 -5.09 1.83 -10.29
N PHE A 196 -5.95 2.85 -10.19
CA PHE A 196 -6.10 3.84 -11.26
C PHE A 196 -4.81 4.61 -11.51
N VAL A 197 -4.10 5.01 -10.46
CA VAL A 197 -2.79 5.67 -10.58
C VAL A 197 -1.76 4.75 -11.23
N PHE A 198 -1.74 3.45 -10.92
CA PHE A 198 -0.84 2.53 -11.60
C PHE A 198 -1.20 2.28 -13.07
N LYS A 199 -2.49 2.33 -13.41
CA LYS A 199 -2.95 2.12 -14.79
C LYS A 199 -2.57 3.29 -15.70
N GLU A 200 -2.85 4.52 -15.27
CA GLU A 200 -2.61 5.73 -16.08
C GLU A 200 -1.22 6.35 -15.84
N GLY A 201 -0.68 6.22 -14.63
CA GLY A 201 0.57 6.82 -14.17
C GLY A 201 1.74 5.85 -14.18
N SER A 202 2.47 5.70 -13.07
CA SER A 202 3.56 4.73 -12.90
C SER A 202 3.68 4.34 -11.42
N SER A 203 4.39 3.26 -11.12
CA SER A 203 4.64 2.86 -9.73
C SER A 203 5.45 3.91 -8.97
N VAL A 204 6.33 4.62 -9.68
CA VAL A 204 7.16 5.70 -9.13
C VAL A 204 6.32 6.94 -8.84
N LEU A 205 5.44 7.33 -9.78
CA LEU A 205 4.50 8.45 -9.59
C LEU A 205 3.60 8.23 -8.37
N PHE A 206 3.13 7.00 -8.14
CA PHE A 206 2.36 6.67 -6.94
C PHE A 206 3.16 6.91 -5.66
N VAL A 207 4.40 6.43 -5.57
CA VAL A 207 5.23 6.61 -4.36
C VAL A 207 5.53 8.09 -4.13
N ILE A 208 5.85 8.85 -5.19
CA ILE A 208 6.04 10.30 -5.11
C ILE A 208 4.76 11.00 -4.62
N SER A 209 3.59 10.62 -5.16
CA SER A 209 2.32 11.19 -4.73
C SER A 209 2.00 10.84 -3.27
N SER A 210 2.36 9.64 -2.81
CA SER A 210 2.16 9.23 -1.41
C SER A 210 3.03 10.03 -0.43
N ALA A 211 4.15 10.59 -0.89
CA ALA A 211 4.99 11.48 -0.08
C ALA A 211 4.28 12.79 0.26
N VAL A 212 3.43 13.30 -0.64
CA VAL A 212 2.60 14.50 -0.39
C VAL A 212 1.56 14.22 0.69
N CYS A 213 1.09 12.97 0.83
CA CYS A 213 0.13 12.60 1.86
C CYS A 213 0.70 12.81 3.28
N LEU A 214 2.02 12.76 3.46
CA LEU A 214 2.67 12.97 4.77
C LEU A 214 2.36 14.36 5.34
N PRO A 215 2.81 15.47 4.72
CA PRO A 215 2.53 16.80 5.25
C PRO A 215 1.06 17.19 5.16
N LEU A 216 0.29 16.62 4.22
CA LEU A 216 -1.16 16.82 4.20
C LEU A 216 -1.84 16.21 5.44
N THR A 217 -1.37 15.04 5.88
CA THR A 217 -1.89 14.41 7.11
C THR A 217 -1.53 15.26 8.33
N ASP A 218 -0.32 15.82 8.38
CA ASP A 218 0.08 16.73 9.45
C ASP A 218 -0.81 17.99 9.50
N ILE A 219 -1.17 18.54 8.34
CA ILE A 219 -2.16 19.65 8.23
C ILE A 219 -3.54 19.22 8.73
N LEU A 220 -4.01 18.03 8.34
CA LEU A 220 -5.29 17.50 8.80
C LEU A 220 -5.30 17.30 10.32
N TYR A 221 -4.17 16.93 10.93
CA TYR A 221 -4.04 16.80 12.39
C TYR A 221 -4.11 18.12 13.17
N MET A 222 -4.07 19.28 12.50
CA MET A 222 -4.39 20.55 13.15
C MET A 222 -5.89 20.78 13.33
N VAL A 223 -6.72 20.11 12.53
CA VAL A 223 -8.18 20.30 12.58
C VAL A 223 -8.72 19.52 13.77
N PRO A 224 -9.22 20.18 14.85
CA PRO A 224 -9.60 19.49 16.08
C PRO A 224 -10.78 18.52 15.89
N ALA A 225 -11.62 18.78 14.88
CA ALA A 225 -12.73 17.90 14.50
C ALA A 225 -12.27 16.58 13.86
N LEU A 226 -11.06 16.52 13.29
CA LEU A 226 -10.52 15.33 12.62
C LEU A 226 -9.50 14.58 13.48
N ALA A 227 -8.63 15.30 14.20
CA ALA A 227 -7.58 14.70 15.03
C ALA A 227 -8.07 14.23 16.42
N GLY A 228 -9.19 14.81 16.88
CA GLY A 228 -9.63 14.65 18.25
C GLY A 228 -8.67 15.29 19.28
N PRO A 229 -8.99 15.22 20.58
CA PRO A 229 -8.25 15.91 21.63
C PRO A 229 -6.87 15.32 21.95
N LEU A 230 -6.57 14.10 21.46
CA LEU A 230 -5.35 13.35 21.80
C LEU A 230 -4.27 13.41 20.70
N ALA A 231 -4.61 13.77 19.46
CA ALA A 231 -3.70 13.74 18.31
C ALA A 231 -3.43 15.12 17.69
N ALA A 232 -3.79 16.21 18.36
CA ALA A 232 -3.51 17.56 17.87
C ALA A 232 -2.00 17.82 17.82
N GLN A 233 -1.42 17.82 16.62
CA GLN A 233 -0.02 18.19 16.39
C GLN A 233 0.10 19.68 16.02
N LYS A 234 1.19 20.33 16.47
CA LYS A 234 1.50 21.71 16.07
C LYS A 234 2.25 21.68 14.73
N PHE A 235 1.78 22.45 13.75
CA PHE A 235 2.54 22.68 12.52
C PHE A 235 3.86 23.34 12.84
N THR A 236 4.95 22.77 12.34
CA THR A 236 6.24 23.44 12.38
C THR A 236 6.54 24.11 11.05
N ILE A 237 7.44 25.10 11.07
CA ILE A 237 7.96 25.74 9.86
C ILE A 237 8.63 24.69 8.95
N PHE A 238 9.20 23.62 9.53
CA PHE A 238 9.80 22.51 8.80
C PHE A 238 8.77 21.75 7.96
N ASP A 239 7.56 21.52 8.49
CA ASP A 239 6.49 20.81 7.77
C ASP A 239 5.99 21.62 6.57
N GLY A 240 5.86 22.94 6.73
CA GLY A 240 5.50 23.84 5.63
C GLY A 240 6.56 23.91 4.53
N PHE A 241 7.84 23.98 4.91
CA PHE A 241 8.94 23.96 3.95
C PHE A 241 9.06 22.60 3.23
N ALA A 242 8.89 21.50 3.97
CA ALA A 242 8.91 20.17 3.39
C ALA A 242 7.76 19.96 2.40
N LEU A 243 6.54 20.39 2.74
CA LEU A 243 5.40 20.37 1.81
C LEU A 243 5.70 21.13 0.52
N PHE A 244 6.28 22.32 0.63
CA PHE A 244 6.64 23.12 -0.54
C PHE A 244 7.65 22.40 -1.44
N ILE A 245 8.71 21.83 -0.85
CA ILE A 245 9.73 21.10 -1.62
C ILE A 245 9.16 19.82 -2.24
N ILE A 246 8.32 19.07 -1.53
CA ILE A 246 7.72 17.83 -2.05
C ILE A 246 6.83 18.15 -3.25
N ILE A 247 6.00 19.20 -3.15
CA ILE A 247 5.15 19.65 -4.26
C ILE A 247 6.01 20.09 -5.45
N LEU A 248 7.06 20.89 -5.20
CA LEU A 248 7.98 21.30 -6.26
C LEU A 248 8.69 20.09 -6.90
N GLY A 249 9.12 19.12 -6.10
CA GLY A 249 9.73 17.88 -6.56
C GLY A 249 8.77 17.04 -7.42
N MET A 250 7.49 16.98 -7.05
CA MET A 250 6.45 16.34 -7.84
C MET A 250 6.23 17.05 -9.19
N VAL A 251 6.18 18.39 -9.20
CA VAL A 251 6.06 19.18 -10.44
C VAL A 251 7.27 18.98 -11.34
N VAL A 252 8.48 19.02 -10.79
CA VAL A 252 9.73 18.77 -11.54
C VAL A 252 9.73 17.33 -12.09
N TYR A 253 9.29 16.35 -11.30
CA TYR A 253 9.20 14.97 -11.76
C TYR A 253 8.20 14.81 -12.92
N HIS A 254 7.07 15.53 -12.87
CA HIS A 254 6.03 15.48 -13.90
C HIS A 254 6.32 16.35 -15.14
N SER A 255 7.31 17.23 -15.07
CA SER A 255 7.66 18.13 -16.18
C SER A 255 8.10 17.41 -17.45
N GLU A 256 8.66 16.21 -17.31
CA GLU A 256 9.01 15.33 -18.41
C GLU A 256 8.17 14.05 -18.36
N LYS A 257 7.86 13.48 -19.52
CA LYS A 257 7.20 12.18 -19.60
C LYS A 257 8.24 11.08 -19.48
N GLU A 258 7.95 10.08 -18.64
CA GLU A 258 8.74 8.86 -18.57
C GLU A 258 8.69 8.14 -19.92
N GLU A 259 9.85 7.85 -20.50
CA GLU A 259 9.93 7.04 -21.72
C GLU A 259 9.95 5.57 -21.32
N GLN A 260 8.83 4.89 -21.57
CA GLN A 260 8.65 3.47 -21.33
C GLN A 260 8.85 2.67 -22.63
N GLY A 261 9.55 1.54 -22.57
CA GLY A 261 9.71 0.65 -23.73
C GLY A 261 8.36 0.08 -24.22
N VAL A 262 8.25 -0.23 -25.52
CA VAL A 262 6.99 -0.68 -26.16
C VAL A 262 6.56 -2.07 -25.66
N GLY A 263 5.30 -2.21 -25.23
CA GLY A 263 4.73 -3.34 -24.47
C GLY A 263 4.89 -4.77 -25.02
N LYS A 264 5.21 -4.95 -26.30
CA LYS A 264 5.43 -6.29 -26.89
C LYS A 264 6.78 -6.90 -26.49
N ASP A 265 7.82 -6.06 -26.39
CA ASP A 265 9.15 -6.47 -25.95
C ASP A 265 9.26 -6.59 -24.42
N ARG A 266 8.35 -5.92 -23.67
CA ARG A 266 8.28 -5.94 -22.20
C ARG A 266 7.87 -7.30 -21.65
N VAL A 267 6.70 -7.81 -22.03
CA VAL A 267 6.17 -9.11 -21.57
C VAL A 267 7.10 -10.28 -21.90
N LEU A 268 7.82 -10.19 -23.03
CA LEU A 268 8.79 -11.20 -23.49
C LEU A 268 10.10 -11.17 -22.70
N LYS A 269 10.52 -10.00 -22.18
CA LYS A 269 11.78 -9.83 -21.45
C LYS A 269 11.62 -9.80 -19.93
N SER A 270 10.43 -9.53 -19.39
CA SER A 270 10.20 -9.57 -17.94
C SER A 270 10.35 -11.01 -17.43
N PRO A 271 11.33 -11.32 -16.56
CA PRO A 271 11.63 -12.69 -16.15
C PRO A 271 10.45 -13.39 -15.45
N LEU A 272 9.52 -12.63 -14.85
CA LEU A 272 8.31 -13.16 -14.22
C LEU A 272 7.26 -13.71 -15.22
N TYR A 273 7.07 -13.04 -16.35
CA TYR A 273 6.09 -13.43 -17.38
C TYR A 273 6.72 -14.24 -18.52
N ALA A 274 8.06 -14.31 -18.57
CA ALA A 274 8.81 -15.17 -19.47
C ALA A 274 8.70 -16.66 -19.11
N SER A 275 8.12 -17.01 -17.96
CA SER A 275 7.94 -18.41 -17.54
C SER A 275 7.15 -19.21 -18.60
N PRO A 276 7.64 -20.40 -19.00
CA PRO A 276 7.06 -21.17 -20.10
C PRO A 276 5.60 -21.59 -19.86
N SER A 277 5.19 -21.73 -18.60
CA SER A 277 3.80 -22.04 -18.22
C SER A 277 2.85 -20.88 -18.53
N VAL A 278 3.26 -19.64 -18.24
CA VAL A 278 2.46 -18.43 -18.48
C VAL A 278 2.37 -18.12 -19.99
N ARG A 279 3.46 -18.37 -20.75
CA ARG A 279 3.44 -18.28 -22.23
C ARG A 279 2.47 -19.29 -22.86
N ARG A 280 2.48 -20.55 -22.39
CA ARG A 280 1.54 -21.59 -22.84
C ARG A 280 0.09 -21.25 -22.48
N LEU A 281 -0.14 -20.74 -21.28
CA LEU A 281 -1.48 -20.32 -20.85
C LEU A 281 -2.01 -19.18 -21.74
N LYS A 282 -1.19 -18.16 -22.04
CA LYS A 282 -1.56 -17.05 -22.93
C LYS A 282 -1.81 -17.52 -24.36
N ALA A 283 -0.97 -18.42 -24.89
CA ALA A 283 -1.16 -19.02 -26.21
C ALA A 283 -2.45 -19.85 -26.30
N ASN A 284 -2.77 -20.61 -25.26
CA ASN A 284 -4.02 -21.39 -25.18
C ASN A 284 -5.25 -20.48 -25.08
N ILE A 285 -5.19 -19.40 -24.30
CA ILE A 285 -6.28 -18.42 -24.19
C ILE A 285 -6.49 -17.67 -25.51
N GLN A 286 -5.41 -17.25 -26.20
CA GLN A 286 -5.50 -16.60 -27.51
C GLN A 286 -6.06 -17.54 -28.58
N THR A 287 -5.62 -18.81 -28.58
CA THR A 287 -6.16 -19.84 -29.49
C THR A 287 -7.66 -20.06 -29.22
N ARG A 288 -8.08 -20.12 -27.95
CA ARG A 288 -9.50 -20.23 -27.56
C ARG A 288 -10.31 -19.00 -27.98
N ARG A 289 -9.78 -17.78 -27.80
CA ARG A 289 -10.43 -16.54 -28.23
C ARG A 289 -10.60 -16.50 -29.75
N LYS A 290 -9.56 -16.81 -30.52
CA LYS A 290 -9.65 -16.90 -32.00
C LYS A 290 -10.65 -17.96 -32.45
N LYS A 291 -10.69 -19.11 -31.77
CA LYS A 291 -11.66 -20.17 -32.05
C LYS A 291 -13.09 -19.72 -31.76
N ALA A 292 -13.33 -19.04 -30.64
CA ALA A 292 -14.64 -18.49 -30.28
C ALA A 292 -15.11 -17.39 -31.26
N THR A 293 -14.21 -16.50 -31.71
CA THR A 293 -14.54 -15.48 -32.72
C THR A 293 -14.81 -16.12 -34.09
N SER A 294 -14.03 -17.13 -34.49
CA SER A 294 -14.25 -17.88 -35.73
C SER A 294 -15.59 -18.62 -35.72
N THR A 295 -15.94 -19.29 -34.62
CA THR A 295 -17.25 -19.96 -34.47
C THR A 295 -18.42 -18.97 -34.51
N ARG A 296 -18.27 -17.75 -33.96
CA ARG A 296 -19.29 -16.70 -34.05
C ARG A 296 -19.49 -16.18 -35.48
N VAL A 297 -18.41 -16.04 -36.25
CA VAL A 297 -18.48 -15.62 -37.66
C VAL A 297 -19.11 -16.70 -38.53
N VAL A 298 -18.79 -17.98 -38.29
CA VAL A 298 -19.40 -19.10 -39.03
C VAL A 298 -20.89 -19.26 -38.71
N SER A 299 -21.31 -19.02 -37.47
CA SER A 299 -22.74 -19.10 -37.08
C SER A 299 -23.61 -17.97 -37.64
N CYS A 300 -23.02 -16.85 -38.07
CA CYS A 300 -23.75 -15.71 -38.65
C CYS A 300 -23.84 -15.78 -40.19
N GLY A 301 -23.18 -16.77 -40.82
CA GLY A 301 -23.04 -16.88 -42.28
C GLY A 301 -24.03 -17.81 -42.99
N TYR A 302 -24.92 -18.51 -42.27
CA TYR A 302 -25.96 -19.35 -42.86
C TYR A 302 -27.34 -18.74 -42.61
N GLY A 303 -27.74 -17.80 -43.47
CA GLY A 303 -29.02 -17.12 -43.34
C GLY A 303 -29.31 -16.17 -44.50
N ALA A 304 -29.28 -16.67 -45.74
CA ALA A 304 -29.92 -16.00 -46.88
C ALA A 304 -30.22 -17.04 -47.97
N VAL A 305 -31.43 -17.61 -47.92
CA VAL A 305 -32.02 -18.26 -49.10
C VAL A 305 -32.73 -17.14 -49.86
N ALA A 306 -32.14 -16.74 -50.99
CA ALA A 306 -32.77 -15.87 -51.97
C ALA A 306 -33.81 -16.68 -52.76
N THR A 307 -35.02 -16.15 -52.87
CA THR A 307 -36.08 -16.61 -53.78
C THR A 307 -36.28 -15.55 -54.85
N GLU A 308 -35.90 -15.87 -56.09
CA GLU A 308 -36.20 -15.24 -57.40
C GLU A 308 -35.41 -16.12 -58.41
N ASP A 309 -35.88 -16.72 -59.50
CA ASP A 309 -37.10 -16.71 -60.30
C ASP A 309 -37.15 -17.99 -61.16
N ALA A 310 -38.35 -18.46 -61.55
CA ALA A 310 -38.56 -19.22 -62.80
C ALA A 310 -40.04 -19.24 -63.21
N VAL A 311 -40.35 -18.43 -64.23
CA VAL A 311 -41.43 -18.51 -65.26
C VAL A 311 -42.88 -18.54 -64.81
#